data_AF-A0A9D7NXX4-F1
#
_entry.id   AF-A0A9D7NXX4-F1
#
_cell.length_a   1.000
_cell.length_b   1.000
_cell.length_c   1.000
_cell.angle_alpha   90.00
_cell.angle_beta   90.00
_cell.angle_gamma   90.00
#
_symmetry.space_group_name_H-M   'P 1'
#
loop_
_entity.id
_entity.type
_entity.pdbx_description
1 polymer ?
#
loop_
_entity_poly.entity_id
_entity_poly.type
_entity_poly.pdbx_seq_one_letter_code
_entity_poly.pdbx_strand_id
1 'polypeptide(L)'
;MNDENIKKAELTAAAGVIAKMENFEFDLKFEVVEYRVTMIVNGVPLEKSVKGAAVSAEMKEMFQKAKPGQKVYIEGIKARGPDGTVRNLGGLSFKVV
;
A
#
# COMPACT_ATOMS: atom_id res chain seq x y z
N MET A 1 -8.80 -2.05 11.43
CA MET A 1 -8.68 -1.69 10.00
C MET A 1 -10.05 -1.86 9.40
N ASN A 2 -10.61 -0.79 8.82
CA ASN A 2 -11.80 -0.91 7.99
C ASN A 2 -11.32 -1.18 6.56
N ASP A 3 -12.01 -2.06 5.84
CA ASP A 3 -11.65 -2.38 4.46
C ASP A 3 -12.27 -1.33 3.53
N GLU A 4 -11.43 -0.63 2.76
CA GLU A 4 -11.91 0.24 1.68
C GLU A 4 -12.12 -0.58 0.40
N ASN A 5 -13.09 -0.22 -0.44
CA ASN A 5 -13.26 -0.89 -1.72
C ASN A 5 -12.32 -0.28 -2.76
N ILE A 6 -11.66 -1.12 -3.57
CA ILE A 6 -10.82 -0.68 -4.68
C ILE A 6 -11.16 -1.45 -5.95
N LYS A 7 -11.26 -0.76 -7.09
CA LYS A 7 -11.45 -1.46 -8.36
C LYS A 7 -10.15 -2.16 -8.75
N LYS A 8 -10.23 -3.35 -9.34
CA LYS A 8 -9.04 -4.05 -9.85
C LYS A 8 -8.18 -3.18 -10.79
N ALA A 9 -8.81 -2.38 -11.64
CA ALA A 9 -8.12 -1.47 -12.55
C ALA A 9 -7.30 -0.39 -11.81
N GLU A 10 -7.84 0.17 -10.71
CA GLU A 10 -7.14 1.16 -9.89
C GLU A 10 -5.98 0.51 -9.12
N LEU A 11 -6.22 -0.67 -8.53
CA LEU A 11 -5.18 -1.43 -7.84
C LEU A 11 -3.99 -1.76 -8.75
N THR A 12 -4.27 -2.19 -9.99
CA THR A 12 -3.22 -2.57 -10.95
C THR A 12 -2.52 -1.36 -11.59
N ALA A 13 -3.20 -0.21 -11.67
CA ALA A 13 -2.63 1.04 -12.14
C ALA A 13 -1.81 1.78 -11.06
N ALA A 14 -1.95 1.40 -9.79
CA ALA A 14 -1.26 2.06 -8.68
C ALA A 14 0.26 2.03 -8.86
N ALA A 15 0.87 3.22 -8.83
CA ALA A 15 2.31 3.38 -8.99
C ALA A 15 3.09 3.24 -7.67
N GLY A 16 2.44 3.50 -6.54
CA GLY A 16 3.09 3.57 -5.23
C GLY A 16 2.14 3.90 -4.09
N VAL A 17 2.67 3.84 -2.88
CA VAL A 17 2.04 4.32 -1.64
C VAL A 17 2.54 5.73 -1.35
N ILE A 18 1.63 6.63 -0.99
CA ILE A 18 1.96 8.01 -0.63
C ILE A 18 1.44 8.26 0.78
N ALA A 19 2.25 8.89 1.63
CA ALA A 19 1.83 9.37 2.94
C ALA A 19 1.44 10.85 2.83
N LYS A 20 0.21 11.18 3.24
CA LYS A 20 -0.29 12.55 3.33
C LYS A 20 -0.96 12.77 4.67
N MET A 21 -0.87 14.00 5.19
CA MET A 21 -1.61 14.40 6.37
C MET A 21 -2.94 15.00 5.93
N GLU A 22 -4.05 14.47 6.45
CA GLU A 22 -5.36 15.05 6.20
C GLU A 22 -5.48 16.41 6.92
N ASN A 23 -6.11 17.38 6.27
CA ASN A 23 -6.39 18.72 6.82
C ASN A 23 -5.14 19.55 7.18
N PHE A 24 -4.04 19.37 6.44
CA PHE A 24 -2.87 20.23 6.58
C PHE A 24 -2.72 21.17 5.37
N GLU A 25 -2.65 22.47 5.64
CA GLU A 25 -2.63 23.52 4.60
C GLU A 25 -1.23 23.77 4.02
N PHE A 26 -0.17 23.18 4.57
CA PHE A 26 1.19 23.29 4.04
C PHE A 26 1.63 22.02 3.30
N ASP A 27 2.48 22.19 2.28
CA ASP A 27 3.04 21.09 1.49
C ASP A 27 4.17 20.37 2.26
N LEU A 28 3.79 19.55 3.25
CA LEU A 28 4.76 18.65 3.91
C LEU A 28 5.00 17.43 3.03
N LYS A 29 6.27 17.22 2.71
CA LYS A 29 6.71 16.04 1.97
C LYS A 29 7.05 14.94 2.96
N PHE A 30 6.24 13.88 2.93
CA PHE A 30 6.56 12.62 3.59
C PHE A 30 7.08 11.63 2.55
N GLU A 31 8.23 11.04 2.84
CA GLU A 31 8.86 10.04 2.00
C GLU A 31 8.53 8.64 2.54
N VAL A 32 7.81 7.81 1.78
CA VAL A 32 7.60 6.40 2.18
C VAL A 32 8.93 5.65 2.04
N VAL A 33 9.39 5.08 3.15
CA VAL A 33 10.68 4.40 3.28
C VAL A 33 10.56 2.92 2.99
N GLU A 34 9.53 2.26 3.49
CA GLU A 34 9.23 0.86 3.20
C GLU A 34 7.79 0.52 3.55
N TYR A 35 7.29 -0.53 2.92
CA TYR A 35 6.02 -1.15 3.25
C TYR A 35 5.99 -2.59 2.74
N ARG A 36 4.95 -3.32 3.11
CA ARG A 36 4.70 -4.68 2.70
C ARG A 36 3.31 -4.85 2.14
N VAL A 37 3.16 -5.68 1.12
CA VAL A 37 1.87 -6.06 0.54
C VAL A 37 1.61 -7.54 0.83
N THR A 38 0.41 -7.84 1.32
CA THR A 38 -0.04 -9.21 1.59
C THR A 38 -1.38 -9.47 0.90
N MET A 39 -1.50 -10.59 0.21
CA MET A 39 -2.72 -11.03 -0.47
C MET A 39 -2.90 -12.54 -0.35
N ILE A 40 -4.14 -13.02 -0.29
CA ILE A 40 -4.43 -14.46 -0.40
C ILE A 40 -4.94 -14.75 -1.81
N VAL A 41 -4.14 -15.49 -2.59
CA VAL A 41 -4.48 -15.88 -3.96
C VAL A 41 -4.66 -17.39 -4.00
N ASN A 42 -5.88 -17.84 -4.34
CA ASN A 42 -6.23 -19.28 -4.39
C ASN A 42 -5.87 -20.05 -3.09
N GLY A 43 -6.04 -19.43 -1.93
CA GLY A 43 -5.73 -20.05 -0.63
C GLY A 43 -4.26 -19.96 -0.20
N VAL A 44 -3.38 -19.43 -1.05
CA VAL A 44 -1.95 -19.24 -0.73
C VAL A 44 -1.69 -17.78 -0.35
N PRO A 45 -1.09 -17.50 0.82
CA PRO A 45 -0.64 -16.16 1.16
C PRO A 45 0.58 -15.80 0.31
N LEU A 46 0.49 -14.67 -0.38
CA LEU A 46 1.58 -14.02 -1.10
C LEU A 46 1.95 -12.74 -0.36
N GLU A 47 3.23 -12.57 -0.06
CA GLU A 47 3.75 -11.43 0.68
C GLU A 47 4.96 -10.84 -0.06
N LYS A 48 5.01 -9.51 -0.16
CA LYS A 48 6.16 -8.82 -0.70
C LYS A 48 6.45 -7.52 0.04
N SER A 49 7.70 -7.36 0.47
CA SER A 49 8.21 -6.10 1.05
C SER A 49 8.95 -5.30 -0.02
N VAL A 50 8.83 -3.98 0.04
CA VAL A 50 9.54 -3.05 -0.85
C VAL A 50 10.12 -1.88 -0.05
N LYS A 51 11.26 -1.38 -0.53
CA LYS A 51 11.86 -0.12 -0.06
C LYS A 51 11.45 1.01 -1.00
N GLY A 52 11.13 2.15 -0.42
CA GLY A 52 10.59 3.31 -1.14
C GLY A 52 9.08 3.22 -1.35
N ALA A 53 8.55 4.27 -1.96
CA ALA A 53 7.11 4.41 -2.24
C ALA A 53 6.60 3.51 -3.37
N ALA A 54 7.46 3.11 -4.31
CA ALA A 54 7.04 2.51 -5.58
C ALA A 54 6.51 1.08 -5.41
N VAL A 55 5.50 0.71 -6.19
CA VAL A 55 5.05 -0.67 -6.34
C VAL A 55 6.07 -1.43 -7.21
N SER A 56 6.58 -2.55 -6.68
CA SER A 56 7.53 -3.41 -7.41
C SER A 56 6.86 -4.19 -8.55
N ALA A 57 7.65 -4.72 -9.48
CA ALA A 57 7.14 -5.57 -10.56
C ALA A 57 6.40 -6.82 -10.02
N GLU A 58 6.95 -7.46 -8.98
CA GLU A 58 6.32 -8.63 -8.34
C GLU A 58 4.99 -8.28 -7.68
N MET A 59 4.89 -7.11 -7.04
CA MET A 59 3.61 -6.63 -6.50
C MET A 59 2.58 -6.37 -7.61
N LYS A 60 3.00 -5.80 -8.75
CA LYS A 60 2.09 -5.65 -9.91
C LYS A 60 1.57 -7.01 -10.37
N GLU A 61 2.41 -8.03 -10.44
CA GLU A 61 1.98 -9.38 -10.77
C GLU A 61 1.01 -9.97 -9.73
N MET A 62 1.22 -9.69 -8.44
CA MET A 62 0.26 -10.05 -7.38
C MET A 62 -1.10 -9.38 -7.62
N PHE A 63 -1.10 -8.07 -7.92
CA PHE A 63 -2.33 -7.31 -8.20
C PHE A 63 -3.06 -7.80 -9.45
N GLN A 64 -2.35 -8.23 -10.49
CA GLN A 64 -2.97 -8.83 -11.67
C GLN A 64 -3.72 -10.13 -11.35
N LYS A 65 -3.25 -10.88 -10.35
CA LYS A 65 -3.89 -12.12 -9.87
C LYS A 65 -5.08 -11.87 -8.93
N ALA A 66 -5.30 -10.62 -8.51
CA ALA A 66 -6.41 -10.26 -7.65
C ALA A 66 -7.77 -10.55 -8.32
N LYS A 67 -8.73 -11.06 -7.55
CA LYS A 67 -10.11 -11.33 -7.94
C LYS A 67 -11.09 -10.50 -7.09
N PRO A 68 -12.27 -10.15 -7.61
CA PRO A 68 -13.31 -9.51 -6.80
C PRO A 68 -13.58 -10.29 -5.51
N GLY A 69 -13.73 -9.57 -4.41
CA GLY A 69 -13.90 -10.12 -3.06
C GLY A 69 -12.60 -10.41 -2.31
N GLN A 70 -11.44 -10.46 -2.97
CA GLN A 70 -10.16 -10.66 -2.30
C GLN A 70 -9.72 -9.41 -1.55
N LYS A 71 -8.96 -9.64 -0.47
CA LYS A 71 -8.37 -8.58 0.34
C LYS A 71 -6.91 -8.36 -0.03
N VAL A 72 -6.50 -7.10 -0.04
CA VAL A 72 -5.14 -6.63 -0.22
C VAL A 72 -4.77 -5.82 1.01
N TYR A 73 -3.71 -6.25 1.70
CA TYR A 73 -3.19 -5.56 2.86
C TYR A 73 -1.91 -4.84 2.49
N ILE A 74 -1.80 -3.58 2.88
CA ILE A 74 -0.57 -2.78 2.79
C ILE A 74 -0.16 -2.48 4.23
N GLU A 75 0.91 -3.09 4.70
CA GLU A 75 1.26 -3.13 6.12
C GLU A 75 2.66 -2.55 6.37
N GLY A 76 2.88 -2.16 7.63
CA GLY A 76 4.20 -1.71 8.08
C GLY A 76 4.68 -0.48 7.31
N ILE A 77 3.76 0.41 6.92
CA ILE A 77 4.09 1.60 6.16
C ILE A 77 4.95 2.51 7.03
N LYS A 78 6.22 2.67 6.66
CA LYS A 78 7.13 3.62 7.32
C LYS A 78 7.32 4.83 6.45
N ALA A 79 7.20 6.02 7.03
CA ALA A 79 7.43 7.28 6.33
C ALA A 79 8.41 8.15 7.10
N ARG A 80 9.28 8.85 6.36
CA ARG A 80 10.18 9.88 6.87
C ARG A 80 9.50 11.24 6.73
N GLY A 81 9.41 11.96 7.85
CA GLY A 81 8.94 13.34 7.87
C GLY A 81 10.04 14.34 7.48
N PRO A 82 9.67 15.62 7.28
CA PRO A 82 10.63 16.69 7.03
C PRO A 82 11.58 16.95 8.21
N ASP A 83 11.21 16.49 9.41
CA ASP A 83 12.05 16.48 10.61
C ASP A 83 13.12 15.38 10.61
N GLY A 84 13.17 14.54 9.57
CA GLY A 84 14.08 13.43 9.42
C GLY A 84 13.70 12.17 10.20
N THR A 85 12.63 12.22 11.01
CA THR A 85 12.18 11.08 11.81
C THR A 85 11.43 10.08 10.94
N VAL A 86 11.64 8.79 11.20
CA VAL A 86 10.89 7.71 10.55
C VAL A 86 9.80 7.22 11.49
N ARG A 87 8.56 7.23 11.02
CA ARG A 87 7.38 6.84 11.81
C ARG A 87 6.67 5.69 11.12
N ASN A 88 6.16 4.74 11.92
CA ASN A 88 5.27 3.69 11.43
C ASN A 88 3.84 4.26 11.40
N LEU A 89 3.25 4.28 10.21
CA LEU A 89 1.91 4.80 9.95
C LEU A 89 0.82 3.72 10.02
N GLY A 90 1.20 2.46 10.30
CA GLY A 90 0.30 1.33 10.36
C GLY A 90 0.10 0.68 8.98
N GLY A 91 -1.15 0.45 8.61
CA GLY A 91 -1.49 -0.22 7.36
C GLY A 91 -2.88 0.08 6.83
N LEU A 92 -3.07 -0.27 5.57
CA LEU A 92 -4.30 -0.14 4.80
C LEU A 92 -4.82 -1.53 4.45
N SER A 93 -6.13 -1.65 4.32
CA SER A 93 -6.79 -2.88 3.87
C SER A 93 -7.80 -2.52 2.81
N PHE A 94 -7.72 -3.20 1.68
CA PHE A 94 -8.64 -3.01 0.57
C PHE A 94 -9.36 -4.30 0.22
N LYS A 95 -10.65 -4.21 -0.07
CA LYS A 95 -11.41 -5.27 -0.74
C LYS A 95 -11.52 -4.95 -2.22
N VAL A 96 -11.07 -5.88 -3.06
CA VAL A 96 -11.19 -5.72 -4.52
C VAL A 96 -12.64 -5.88 -4.93
N VAL A 97 -13.15 -4.93 -5.71
CA VAL A 97 -14.50 -4.94 -6.29
C VAL A 97 -14.48 -4.89 -7.81
#